data_AF-A0A9W9IXB0-F1
#
_entry.id   AF-A0A9W9IXB0-F1
#
_cell.length_a   1.000
_cell.length_b   1.000
_cell.length_c   1.000
_cell.angle_alpha   90.00
_cell.angle_beta   90.00
_cell.angle_gamma   90.00
#
_symmetry.space_group_name_H-M   'P 1'
#
loop_
_entity.id
_entity.type
_entity.pdbx_description
1 polymer ?
#
loop_
_entity_poly.entity_id
_entity_poly.type
_entity_poly.pdbx_seq_one_letter_code
_entity_poly.pdbx_strand_id
1 'polypeptide(L)'
;MGEGKSSVIVPIVAAAIANESCLVRILVSKLGGLLGRRVYHMPVSRSLKLEQKDADEIEKMCRECMAQGGVLLIQPEHILSLKLMCLECVSVGKHAVGRSLLRTLQFFREYSRDVVDESDENFDVKFELIYTLETQTPVEFSPYRWFLIQEVLGVLREYVYSVMEEYPLSIEVDKQQSGGVPRIRLLRQDAKEVLFEGVATHICEKGIGSLPISRQPKEVRDAVLKYVLNQNLTPDRIAAVERNQGF
;
A
#
# COMPACT_ATOMS: atom_id res chain seq x y z
N MET A 1 -17.55 -24.53 -8.05
CA MET A 1 -18.20 -24.63 -9.38
C MET A 1 -17.49 -25.72 -10.18
N GLY A 2 -18.14 -26.36 -11.15
CA GLY A 2 -17.76 -27.69 -11.66
C GLY A 2 -16.31 -27.84 -12.16
N GLU A 3 -15.52 -28.67 -11.47
CA GLU A 3 -14.11 -28.97 -11.76
C GLU A 3 -13.85 -29.52 -13.17
N GLY A 4 -14.91 -29.98 -13.87
CA GLY A 4 -14.81 -30.62 -15.18
C GLY A 4 -14.60 -29.68 -16.37
N LYS A 5 -14.94 -28.38 -16.28
CA LYS A 5 -14.83 -27.48 -17.45
C LYS A 5 -13.39 -27.05 -17.68
N SER A 6 -12.75 -26.53 -16.64
CA SER A 6 -11.36 -26.08 -16.68
C SER A 6 -10.39 -27.22 -17.02
N SER A 7 -10.59 -28.38 -16.41
CA SER A 7 -9.77 -29.58 -16.64
C SER A 7 -9.89 -30.18 -18.05
N VAL A 8 -10.88 -29.76 -18.84
CA VAL A 8 -11.09 -30.23 -20.22
C VAL A 8 -10.80 -29.14 -21.24
N ILE A 9 -11.38 -27.94 -21.06
CA ILE A 9 -11.30 -26.86 -22.04
C ILE A 9 -9.90 -26.26 -22.09
N VAL A 10 -9.28 -26.00 -20.94
CA VAL A 10 -7.95 -25.37 -20.90
C VAL A 10 -6.89 -26.25 -21.57
N PRO A 11 -6.79 -27.56 -21.30
CA PRO A 11 -5.88 -28.45 -22.05
C PRO A 11 -6.16 -28.51 -23.55
N ILE A 12 -7.43 -28.58 -23.98
CA ILE A 12 -7.79 -28.62 -25.41
C ILE A 12 -7.35 -27.35 -26.11
N VAL A 13 -7.66 -26.19 -25.54
CA VAL A 13 -7.27 -24.89 -26.10
C VAL A 13 -5.75 -24.82 -26.17
N ALA A 14 -5.06 -25.09 -25.06
CA ALA A 14 -3.60 -25.04 -24.97
C ALA A 14 -2.91 -25.94 -26.01
N ALA A 15 -3.39 -27.17 -26.18
CA ALA A 15 -2.86 -28.10 -27.17
C ALA A 15 -3.05 -27.61 -28.63
N ALA A 16 -4.17 -26.94 -28.90
CA ALA A 16 -4.49 -26.37 -30.21
C ALA A 16 -3.67 -25.12 -30.55
N ILE A 17 -3.33 -24.28 -29.57
CA ILE A 17 -2.61 -23.02 -29.81
C ILE A 17 -1.08 -23.12 -29.64
N ALA A 18 -0.56 -24.14 -28.94
CA ALA A 18 0.88 -24.33 -28.75
C ALA A 18 1.55 -24.86 -30.04
N ASN A 19 1.83 -23.96 -30.98
CA ASN A 19 2.20 -24.28 -32.36
C ASN A 19 3.63 -23.86 -32.73
N GLU A 20 4.54 -23.78 -31.75
CA GLU A 20 5.96 -23.40 -31.91
C GLU A 20 6.24 -21.96 -32.35
N SER A 21 5.24 -21.24 -32.87
CA SER A 21 5.31 -19.82 -33.25
C SER A 21 4.90 -18.86 -32.13
N CYS A 22 4.28 -19.38 -31.08
CA CYS A 22 3.77 -18.60 -29.96
C CYS A 22 3.93 -19.36 -28.65
N LEU A 23 4.46 -18.70 -27.62
CA LEU A 23 4.47 -19.16 -26.24
C LEU A 23 3.05 -19.13 -25.67
N VAL A 24 2.52 -20.29 -25.34
CA VAL A 24 1.21 -20.38 -24.66
C VAL A 24 1.42 -20.26 -23.16
N ARG A 25 0.78 -19.26 -22.56
CA ARG A 25 0.80 -19.04 -21.12
C ARG A 25 -0.57 -19.34 -20.55
N ILE A 26 -0.62 -20.18 -19.53
CA ILE A 26 -1.88 -20.50 -18.85
C ILE A 26 -1.86 -19.86 -17.47
N LEU A 27 -2.85 -18.99 -17.25
CA LEU A 27 -3.08 -18.29 -16.00
C LEU A 27 -4.07 -19.10 -15.16
N VAL A 28 -3.56 -20.20 -14.58
CA VAL A 28 -4.29 -21.06 -13.63
C VAL A 28 -3.37 -21.56 -12.53
N SER A 29 -3.95 -21.98 -11.41
CA SER A 29 -3.18 -22.57 -10.29
C SER A 29 -2.68 -23.98 -10.59
N LYS A 30 -3.41 -24.76 -11.40
CA LYS A 30 -3.10 -26.16 -11.70
C LYS A 30 -3.49 -26.53 -13.13
N LEU A 31 -2.62 -27.29 -13.80
CA LEU A 31 -2.85 -27.85 -15.12
C LEU A 31 -2.47 -29.32 -15.12
N GLY A 32 -3.30 -30.17 -15.71
CA GLY A 32 -3.06 -31.60 -15.88
C GLY A 32 -3.69 -32.12 -17.17
N GLY A 33 -3.43 -33.38 -17.50
CA GLY A 33 -4.08 -34.05 -18.65
C GLY A 33 -3.57 -33.62 -20.04
N LEU A 34 -2.46 -32.88 -20.11
CA LEU A 34 -1.88 -32.41 -21.37
C LEU A 34 -0.92 -33.48 -21.95
N LEU A 35 -1.40 -34.27 -22.91
CA LEU A 35 -0.59 -35.30 -23.56
C LEU A 35 0.32 -34.72 -24.65
N GLY A 36 1.56 -35.20 -24.73
CA GLY A 36 2.53 -34.82 -25.77
C GLY A 36 3.05 -33.39 -25.67
N ARG A 37 2.81 -32.71 -24.55
CA ARG A 37 3.15 -31.29 -24.35
C ARG A 37 3.78 -31.12 -22.97
N ARG A 38 4.98 -30.54 -22.92
CA ARG A 38 5.65 -30.27 -21.65
C ARG A 38 5.05 -29.03 -20.98
N VAL A 39 4.75 -29.15 -19.69
CA VAL A 39 4.33 -28.03 -18.84
C VAL A 39 5.58 -27.45 -18.17
N TYR A 40 5.83 -26.17 -18.41
CA TYR A 40 6.87 -25.36 -17.81
C TYR A 40 6.26 -24.51 -16.70
N HIS A 41 7.00 -24.21 -15.66
CA HIS A 41 6.56 -23.32 -14.59
C HIS A 41 7.45 -22.09 -14.56
N MET A 42 6.85 -20.90 -14.46
CA MET A 42 7.62 -19.66 -14.33
C MET A 42 8.34 -19.63 -12.96
N PRO A 43 9.68 -19.62 -12.91
CA PRO A 43 10.43 -19.72 -11.66
C PRO A 43 10.70 -18.33 -11.06
N VAL A 44 9.66 -17.49 -10.93
CA VAL A 44 9.80 -16.13 -10.41
C VAL A 44 8.94 -15.97 -9.17
N SER A 45 9.55 -15.49 -8.10
CA SER A 45 8.87 -15.06 -6.89
C SER A 45 9.51 -13.78 -6.39
N ARG A 46 8.80 -12.97 -5.60
CA ARG A 46 9.32 -11.69 -5.08
C ARG A 46 10.64 -11.83 -4.32
N SER A 47 10.84 -12.91 -3.58
CA SER A 47 12.04 -13.12 -2.76
C SER A 47 13.27 -13.55 -3.57
N LEU A 48 13.10 -13.84 -4.87
CA LEU A 48 14.18 -14.32 -5.72
C LEU A 48 15.16 -13.19 -6.05
N LYS A 49 16.41 -13.35 -5.62
CA LYS A 49 17.50 -12.47 -6.00
C LYS A 49 18.13 -13.00 -7.28
N LEU A 50 17.66 -12.50 -8.42
CA LEU A 50 18.16 -12.90 -9.73
C LEU A 50 19.55 -12.30 -10.00
N GLU A 51 20.50 -13.16 -10.29
CA GLU A 51 21.72 -12.79 -10.99
C GLU A 51 21.47 -12.77 -12.50
N GLN A 52 22.44 -12.23 -13.26
CA GLN A 52 22.30 -12.15 -14.71
C GLN A 52 22.10 -13.54 -15.35
N LYS A 53 22.82 -14.54 -14.84
CA LYS A 53 22.75 -15.92 -15.34
C LYS A 53 21.36 -16.53 -15.12
N ASP A 54 20.72 -16.23 -13.98
CA ASP A 54 19.38 -16.71 -13.69
C ASP A 54 18.35 -16.07 -14.62
N ALA A 55 18.47 -14.76 -14.85
CA ALA A 55 17.61 -14.04 -15.79
C ALA A 55 17.76 -14.57 -17.23
N ASP A 56 18.98 -14.90 -17.66
CA ASP A 56 19.26 -15.49 -18.96
C ASP A 56 18.67 -16.92 -19.08
N GLU A 57 18.74 -17.74 -18.02
CA GLU A 57 18.10 -19.06 -18.00
C GLU A 57 16.56 -18.98 -18.02
N ILE A 58 15.95 -17.97 -17.39
CA ILE A 58 14.51 -17.71 -17.51
C ILE A 58 14.13 -17.41 -18.97
N GLU A 59 14.87 -16.53 -19.64
CA GLU A 59 14.64 -16.20 -21.05
C GLU A 59 14.75 -17.47 -21.91
N LYS A 60 15.82 -18.23 -21.72
CA LYS A 60 16.10 -19.47 -22.45
C LYS A 60 15.01 -20.51 -22.24
N MET A 61 14.56 -20.72 -21.00
CA MET A 61 13.45 -21.63 -20.69
C MET A 61 12.16 -21.19 -21.40
N CYS A 62 11.84 -19.89 -21.43
CA CYS A 62 10.65 -19.40 -22.13
C CYS A 62 10.72 -19.64 -23.64
N ARG A 63 11.90 -19.45 -24.24
CA ARG A 63 12.13 -19.73 -25.67
C ARG A 63 12.10 -21.22 -25.99
N GLU A 64 12.69 -22.06 -25.13
CA GLU A 64 12.62 -23.51 -25.24
C GLU A 64 11.17 -23.99 -25.14
N CYS A 65 10.41 -23.45 -24.18
CA CYS A 65 8.99 -23.76 -24.02
C CYS A 65 8.21 -23.49 -25.30
N MET A 66 8.42 -22.33 -25.93
CA MET A 66 7.83 -22.02 -27.24
C MET A 66 8.29 -23.01 -28.31
N ALA A 67 9.60 -23.21 -28.47
CA ALA A 67 10.17 -24.05 -29.54
C ALA A 67 9.76 -25.53 -29.47
N GLN A 68 9.47 -26.05 -28.27
CA GLN A 68 8.97 -27.42 -28.07
C GLN A 68 7.44 -27.51 -28.18
N GLY A 69 6.76 -26.40 -28.51
CA GLY A 69 5.31 -26.29 -28.44
C GLY A 69 4.79 -26.65 -27.04
N GLY A 70 5.54 -26.33 -26.00
CA GLY A 70 5.15 -26.51 -24.61
C GLY A 70 4.18 -25.43 -24.13
N VAL A 71 3.84 -25.52 -22.85
CA VAL A 71 2.92 -24.60 -22.19
C VAL A 71 3.58 -24.06 -20.94
N LEU A 72 3.53 -22.75 -20.73
CA LEU A 72 4.04 -22.08 -19.54
C LEU A 72 2.90 -21.81 -18.55
N LEU A 73 2.95 -22.47 -17.39
CA LEU A 73 2.09 -22.15 -16.26
C LEU A 73 2.65 -20.91 -15.55
N ILE A 74 1.83 -19.87 -15.45
CA ILE A 74 2.23 -18.58 -14.87
C ILE A 74 1.06 -17.94 -14.14
N GLN A 75 1.33 -17.30 -13.01
CA GLN A 75 0.32 -16.52 -12.27
C GLN A 75 0.49 -15.03 -12.56
N PRO A 76 -0.57 -14.21 -12.43
CA PRO A 76 -0.48 -12.75 -12.52
C PRO A 76 0.66 -12.18 -11.67
N GLU A 77 0.86 -12.73 -10.48
CA GLU A 77 1.91 -12.35 -9.52
C GLU A 77 3.33 -12.54 -10.08
N HIS A 78 3.57 -13.60 -10.86
CA HIS A 78 4.86 -13.85 -11.49
C HIS A 78 5.15 -12.82 -12.58
N ILE A 79 4.14 -12.45 -13.37
CA ILE A 79 4.25 -11.43 -14.43
C ILE A 79 4.56 -10.07 -13.80
N LEU A 80 3.84 -9.71 -12.74
CA LEU A 80 4.03 -8.44 -12.05
C LEU A 80 5.39 -8.39 -11.33
N SER A 81 5.78 -9.48 -10.66
CA SER A 81 7.11 -9.60 -10.05
C SER A 81 8.22 -9.41 -11.08
N LEU A 82 8.11 -10.03 -12.26
CA LEU A 82 9.10 -9.87 -13.33
C LEU A 82 9.20 -8.41 -13.82
N LYS A 83 8.06 -7.72 -13.99
CA LYS A 83 8.02 -6.30 -14.37
C LYS A 83 8.68 -5.41 -13.33
N LEU A 84 8.37 -5.62 -12.05
CA LEU A 84 8.89 -4.81 -10.95
C LEU A 84 10.38 -5.07 -10.72
N MET A 85 10.82 -6.33 -10.77
CA MET A 85 12.24 -6.68 -10.70
C MET A 85 13.04 -6.03 -11.83
N CYS A 86 12.48 -5.96 -13.04
CA CYS A 86 13.12 -5.26 -14.15
C CYS A 86 13.31 -3.77 -13.83
N LEU A 87 12.27 -3.09 -13.34
CA LEU A 87 12.32 -1.67 -12.95
C LEU A 87 13.29 -1.43 -11.78
N GLU A 88 13.27 -2.28 -10.77
CA GLU A 88 14.18 -2.22 -9.62
C GLU A 88 15.64 -2.39 -10.07
N CYS A 89 15.93 -3.39 -10.91
CA CYS A 89 17.27 -3.62 -11.44
C CYS A 89 17.80 -2.39 -12.19
N VAL A 90 16.95 -1.72 -12.98
CA VAL A 90 17.34 -0.48 -13.67
C VAL A 90 17.59 0.65 -12.68
N SER A 91 16.76 0.77 -11.64
CA SER A 91 16.86 1.84 -10.62
C SER A 91 18.10 1.70 -9.73
N VAL A 92 18.48 0.46 -9.38
CA VAL A 92 19.64 0.15 -8.52
C VAL A 92 20.94 -0.03 -9.33
N GLY A 93 20.93 0.25 -10.64
CA GLY A 93 22.12 0.19 -11.50
C GLY A 93 22.55 -1.22 -11.93
N LYS A 94 21.73 -2.25 -11.68
CA LYS A 94 21.91 -3.64 -12.16
C LYS A 94 21.46 -3.80 -13.61
N HIS A 95 22.01 -2.96 -14.51
CA HIS A 95 21.56 -2.86 -15.90
C HIS A 95 21.68 -4.17 -16.69
N ALA A 96 22.64 -5.05 -16.37
CA ALA A 96 22.79 -6.33 -17.06
C ALA A 96 21.60 -7.27 -16.77
N VAL A 97 21.22 -7.41 -15.51
CA VAL A 97 20.03 -8.18 -15.09
C VAL A 97 18.77 -7.53 -15.67
N GLY A 98 18.62 -6.21 -15.52
CA GLY A 98 17.48 -5.46 -16.04
C GLY A 98 17.27 -5.66 -17.55
N ARG A 99 18.34 -5.63 -18.35
CA ARG A 99 18.27 -5.92 -19.79
C ARG A 99 17.85 -7.36 -20.09
N SER A 100 18.31 -8.33 -19.30
CA SER A 100 17.91 -9.72 -19.48
C SER A 100 16.42 -9.95 -19.18
N LEU A 101 15.93 -9.40 -18.06
CA LEU A 101 14.50 -9.43 -17.73
C LEU A 101 13.66 -8.68 -18.77
N LEU A 102 14.16 -7.56 -19.29
CA LEU A 102 13.48 -6.80 -20.33
C LEU A 102 13.32 -7.61 -21.62
N ARG A 103 14.32 -8.39 -22.04
CA ARG A 103 14.21 -9.30 -23.20
C ARG A 103 13.11 -10.34 -22.99
N THR A 104 13.00 -10.90 -21.78
CA THR A 104 11.91 -11.84 -21.44
C THR A 104 10.54 -11.14 -21.52
N LEU A 105 10.42 -9.92 -20.98
CA LEU A 105 9.18 -9.14 -21.04
C LEU A 105 8.79 -8.74 -22.47
N GLN A 106 9.77 -8.39 -23.31
CA GLN A 106 9.56 -8.13 -24.75
C GLN A 106 9.11 -9.40 -25.47
N PHE A 107 9.77 -10.52 -25.20
CA PHE A 107 9.39 -11.81 -25.75
C PHE A 107 7.95 -12.19 -25.39
N PHE A 108 7.52 -11.96 -24.15
CA PHE A 108 6.13 -12.13 -23.74
C PHE A 108 5.18 -11.20 -24.50
N ARG A 109 5.56 -9.96 -24.75
CA ARG A 109 4.71 -9.02 -25.49
C ARG A 109 4.52 -9.41 -26.95
N GLU A 110 5.57 -9.92 -27.59
CA GLU A 110 5.63 -10.15 -29.04
C GLU A 110 5.19 -11.55 -29.45
N TYR A 111 5.52 -12.56 -28.63
CA TYR A 111 5.42 -13.97 -29.00
C TYR A 111 4.60 -14.80 -28.01
N SER A 112 3.73 -14.21 -27.18
CA SER A 112 2.91 -14.98 -26.24
C SER A 112 1.41 -14.80 -26.42
N ARG A 113 0.67 -15.82 -25.98
CA ARG A 113 -0.79 -15.84 -25.94
C ARG A 113 -1.25 -16.40 -24.60
N ASP A 114 -2.08 -15.63 -23.92
CA ASP A 114 -2.63 -15.97 -22.61
C ASP A 114 -3.94 -16.75 -22.74
N VAL A 115 -4.05 -17.83 -21.99
CA VAL A 115 -5.29 -18.53 -21.70
C VAL A 115 -5.58 -18.28 -20.22
N VAL A 116 -6.68 -17.57 -19.97
CA VAL A 116 -7.10 -17.22 -18.61
C VAL A 116 -8.34 -18.03 -18.29
N ASP A 117 -8.27 -18.78 -17.19
CA ASP A 117 -9.45 -19.37 -16.56
C ASP A 117 -9.84 -18.54 -15.34
N GLU A 118 -11.07 -18.66 -14.85
CA GLU A 118 -11.51 -17.97 -13.61
C GLU A 118 -11.12 -16.47 -13.63
N SER A 119 -11.43 -15.77 -14.73
CA SER A 119 -10.98 -14.40 -14.97
C SER A 119 -11.54 -13.39 -13.96
N ASP A 120 -12.70 -13.68 -13.39
CA ASP A 120 -13.29 -12.92 -12.30
C ASP A 120 -12.47 -13.02 -11.01
N GLU A 121 -11.87 -14.17 -10.72
CA GLU A 121 -10.93 -14.33 -9.60
C GLU A 121 -9.54 -13.76 -9.95
N ASN A 122 -8.98 -14.11 -11.12
CA ASN A 122 -7.64 -13.69 -11.52
C ASN A 122 -7.49 -12.16 -11.69
N PHE A 123 -8.59 -11.44 -11.96
CA PHE A 123 -8.61 -9.99 -12.13
C PHE A 123 -9.43 -9.26 -11.03
N ASP A 124 -9.78 -9.93 -9.92
CA ASP A 124 -10.37 -9.25 -8.75
C ASP A 124 -9.33 -8.29 -8.14
N VAL A 125 -9.78 -7.08 -7.79
CA VAL A 125 -8.99 -6.04 -7.11
C VAL A 125 -8.36 -6.53 -5.80
N LYS A 126 -8.90 -7.57 -5.16
CA LYS A 126 -8.31 -8.20 -3.97
C LYS A 126 -6.95 -8.85 -4.24
N PHE A 127 -6.66 -9.23 -5.49
CA PHE A 127 -5.37 -9.77 -5.90
C PHE A 127 -4.42 -8.68 -6.44
N GLU A 128 -4.77 -7.39 -6.28
CA GLU A 128 -3.84 -6.30 -6.54
C GLU A 128 -2.69 -6.35 -5.54
N LEU A 129 -1.51 -6.73 -6.02
CA LEU A 129 -0.30 -6.80 -5.20
C LEU A 129 0.34 -5.42 -5.09
N ILE A 130 0.35 -4.87 -3.87
CA ILE A 130 1.10 -3.67 -3.52
C ILE A 130 2.51 -4.07 -3.11
N TYR A 131 3.49 -3.71 -3.96
CA TYR A 131 4.91 -3.99 -3.70
C TYR A 131 5.59 -2.76 -3.11
N THR A 132 5.86 -2.81 -1.81
CA THR A 132 6.78 -1.88 -1.16
C THR A 132 8.21 -2.17 -1.62
N LEU A 133 8.95 -1.12 -1.97
CA LEU A 133 10.39 -1.18 -2.15
C LEU A 133 11.09 -0.89 -0.81
N GLU A 134 12.33 -1.35 -0.69
CA GLU A 134 13.20 -1.13 0.47
C GLU A 134 12.82 -1.87 1.76
N THR A 135 13.54 -1.55 2.84
CA THR A 135 13.34 -2.12 4.16
C THR A 135 11.99 -1.67 4.70
N GLN A 136 11.28 -2.57 5.39
CA GLN A 136 10.06 -2.22 6.09
C GLN A 136 10.34 -1.10 7.10
N THR A 137 9.84 0.10 6.81
CA THR A 137 9.81 1.20 7.76
C THR A 137 8.41 1.32 8.35
N PRO A 138 8.26 1.89 9.56
CA PRO A 138 6.96 2.35 10.00
C PRO A 138 6.38 3.25 8.91
N VAL A 139 5.13 2.97 8.51
CA VAL A 139 4.44 3.84 7.57
C VAL A 139 4.16 5.15 8.31
N GLU A 140 4.71 6.24 7.80
CA GLU A 140 4.61 7.60 8.38
C GLU A 140 4.88 7.59 9.90
N PHE A 141 3.95 8.15 10.71
CA PHE A 141 4.08 8.29 12.16
C PHE A 141 3.64 7.06 12.96
N SER A 142 3.72 5.85 12.40
CA SER A 142 3.40 4.61 13.14
C SER A 142 4.49 4.28 14.19
N PRO A 143 4.15 3.77 15.39
CA PRO A 143 2.80 3.47 15.89
C PRO A 143 2.10 4.67 16.54
N TYR A 144 2.82 5.78 16.74
CA TYR A 144 2.37 6.96 17.47
C TYR A 144 1.11 7.60 16.90
N ARG A 145 0.82 7.41 15.61
CA ARG A 145 -0.38 7.93 14.94
C ARG A 145 -1.68 7.54 15.65
N TRP A 146 -1.81 6.30 16.11
CA TRP A 146 -3.02 5.84 16.80
C TRP A 146 -3.04 6.30 18.26
N PHE A 147 -1.87 6.41 18.90
CA PHE A 147 -1.74 6.96 20.26
C PHE A 147 -2.10 8.44 20.31
N LEU A 148 -1.64 9.22 19.32
CA LEU A 148 -1.87 10.66 19.22
C LEU A 148 -3.35 11.01 19.34
N ILE A 149 -4.21 10.31 18.59
CA ILE A 149 -5.65 10.54 18.62
C ILE A 149 -6.21 10.27 20.02
N GLN A 150 -5.78 9.19 20.69
CA GLN A 150 -6.23 8.86 22.03
C GLN A 150 -5.77 9.89 23.07
N GLU A 151 -4.54 10.37 22.97
CA GLU A 151 -4.01 11.40 23.87
C GLU A 151 -4.73 12.74 23.71
N VAL A 152 -4.99 13.17 22.46
CA VAL A 152 -5.77 14.40 22.19
C VAL A 152 -7.20 14.27 22.73
N LEU A 153 -7.85 13.12 22.53
CA LEU A 153 -9.18 12.88 23.09
C LEU A 153 -9.18 12.82 24.63
N GLY A 154 -8.08 12.35 25.23
CA GLY A 154 -7.84 12.38 26.67
C GLY A 154 -7.83 13.81 27.21
N VAL A 155 -7.05 14.70 26.60
CA VAL A 155 -7.02 16.13 26.93
C VAL A 155 -8.39 16.77 26.73
N LEU A 156 -9.06 16.48 25.62
CA LEU A 156 -10.39 17.01 25.31
C LEU A 156 -11.42 16.61 26.39
N ARG A 157 -11.35 15.37 26.90
CA ARG A 157 -12.20 14.91 27.99
C ARG A 157 -11.97 15.69 29.29
N GLU A 158 -10.77 16.17 29.56
CA GLU A 158 -10.49 17.00 30.75
C GLU A 158 -11.17 18.37 30.66
N TYR A 159 -11.16 18.99 29.48
CA TYR A 159 -11.72 20.34 29.30
C TYR A 159 -13.22 20.36 29.06
N VAL A 160 -13.79 19.32 28.43
CA VAL A 160 -15.19 19.37 27.98
C VAL A 160 -16.20 19.63 29.10
N TYR A 161 -15.95 19.11 30.31
CA TYR A 161 -16.87 19.33 31.43
C TYR A 161 -16.82 20.77 31.95
N SER A 162 -15.64 21.39 31.99
CA SER A 162 -15.52 22.81 32.35
C SER A 162 -16.23 23.71 31.34
N VAL A 163 -16.10 23.41 30.04
CA VAL A 163 -16.79 24.15 28.98
C VAL A 163 -18.30 23.94 29.05
N MET A 164 -18.77 22.75 29.42
CA MET A 164 -20.19 22.48 29.63
C MET A 164 -20.77 23.29 30.80
N GLU A 165 -20.02 23.47 31.89
CA GLU A 165 -20.43 24.28 33.03
C GLU A 165 -20.50 25.77 32.67
N GLU A 166 -19.55 26.26 31.88
CA GLU A 166 -19.49 27.67 31.48
C GLU A 166 -20.46 28.01 30.32
N TYR A 167 -20.68 27.08 29.38
CA TYR A 167 -21.52 27.27 28.19
C TYR A 167 -22.62 26.20 28.04
N PRO A 168 -23.52 26.02 29.03
CA PRO A 168 -24.48 24.90 29.07
C PRO A 168 -25.50 24.88 27.92
N LEU A 169 -25.70 26.00 27.21
CA LEU A 169 -26.59 26.10 26.05
C LEU A 169 -25.88 25.90 24.69
N SER A 170 -24.55 25.84 24.71
CA SER A 170 -23.71 25.81 23.50
C SER A 170 -23.03 24.46 23.30
N ILE A 171 -23.04 23.58 24.31
CA ILE A 171 -22.48 22.23 24.27
C ILE A 171 -23.37 21.24 25.03
N GLU A 172 -23.55 20.04 24.48
CA GLU A 172 -24.13 18.89 25.20
C GLU A 172 -23.06 17.81 25.37
N VAL A 173 -22.94 17.26 26.57
CA VAL A 173 -22.02 16.17 26.88
C VAL A 173 -22.81 15.02 27.50
N ASP A 174 -22.85 13.89 26.80
CA ASP A 174 -23.45 12.66 27.31
C ASP A 174 -22.39 11.87 28.09
N LYS A 175 -22.66 11.65 29.38
CA LYS A 175 -21.78 10.92 30.29
C LYS A 175 -21.86 9.43 29.97
N GLN A 176 -21.02 8.99 29.04
CA GLN A 176 -20.88 7.57 28.73
C GLN A 176 -20.20 6.78 29.87
N GLN A 177 -20.34 5.45 29.84
CA GLN A 177 -19.77 4.53 30.85
C GLN A 177 -18.24 4.64 30.96
N SER A 178 -17.71 4.14 32.09
CA SER A 178 -16.28 4.14 32.41
C SER A 178 -15.40 3.61 31.26
N GLY A 179 -14.30 4.31 30.97
CA GLY A 179 -13.29 3.88 29.99
C GLY A 179 -13.39 4.53 28.60
N GLY A 180 -14.42 5.34 28.32
CA GLY A 180 -14.60 6.02 27.03
C GLY A 180 -14.34 7.53 27.05
N VAL A 181 -14.33 8.12 25.85
CA VAL A 181 -14.46 9.57 25.62
C VAL A 181 -15.95 9.89 25.54
N PRO A 182 -16.45 10.93 26.24
CA PRO A 182 -17.87 11.23 26.24
C PRO A 182 -18.36 11.62 24.84
N ARG A 183 -19.66 11.43 24.58
CA ARG A 183 -20.27 11.92 23.34
C ARG A 183 -20.56 13.41 23.48
N ILE A 184 -20.01 14.21 22.57
CA ILE A 184 -20.05 15.67 22.63
C ILE A 184 -20.79 16.20 21.42
N ARG A 185 -21.71 17.14 21.64
CA ARG A 185 -22.36 17.92 20.59
C ARG A 185 -22.05 19.39 20.80
N LEU A 186 -21.38 19.99 19.82
CA LEU A 186 -21.15 21.43 19.77
C LEU A 186 -22.34 22.06 19.05
N LEU A 187 -23.15 22.83 19.77
CA LEU A 187 -24.36 23.46 19.25
C LEU A 187 -24.10 24.85 18.70
N ARG A 188 -23.09 25.55 19.25
CA ARG A 188 -22.73 26.92 18.90
C ARG A 188 -21.22 27.09 18.83
N GLN A 189 -20.80 28.15 18.14
CA GLN A 189 -19.40 28.40 17.80
C GLN A 189 -18.56 28.87 19.01
N ASP A 190 -19.16 29.56 19.97
CA ASP A 190 -18.55 29.99 21.24
C ASP A 190 -17.96 28.81 22.03
N ALA A 191 -18.74 27.76 22.29
CA ALA A 191 -18.26 26.58 23.00
C ALA A 191 -17.20 25.81 22.21
N LYS A 192 -17.29 25.81 20.87
CA LYS A 192 -16.27 25.18 20.01
C LYS A 192 -14.93 25.91 20.13
N GLU A 193 -14.94 27.23 20.05
CA GLU A 193 -13.73 28.06 20.12
C GLU A 193 -13.03 27.89 21.47
N VAL A 194 -13.77 28.01 22.57
CA VAL A 194 -13.23 27.85 23.93
C VAL A 194 -12.68 26.43 24.16
N LEU A 195 -13.41 25.39 23.71
CA LEU A 195 -12.94 24.01 23.84
C LEU A 195 -11.66 23.76 23.04
N PHE A 196 -11.61 24.22 21.79
CA PHE A 196 -10.48 23.95 20.91
C PHE A 196 -9.26 24.76 21.34
N GLU A 197 -9.45 26.02 21.76
CA GLU A 197 -8.40 26.86 22.32
C GLU A 197 -7.82 26.25 23.60
N GLY A 198 -8.66 25.77 24.52
CA GLY A 198 -8.21 25.10 25.74
C GLY A 198 -7.40 23.82 25.47
N VAL A 199 -7.87 22.98 24.54
CA VAL A 199 -7.17 21.75 24.15
C VAL A 199 -5.84 22.05 23.45
N ALA A 200 -5.85 22.96 22.48
CA ALA A 200 -4.63 23.32 21.74
C ALA A 200 -3.59 23.98 22.66
N THR A 201 -4.04 24.85 23.57
CA THR A 201 -3.16 25.48 24.56
C THR A 201 -2.55 24.44 25.50
N HIS A 202 -3.33 23.48 25.98
CA HIS A 202 -2.80 22.38 26.80
C HIS A 202 -1.71 21.60 26.05
N ILE A 203 -1.96 21.22 24.79
CA ILE A 203 -1.01 20.46 23.98
C ILE A 203 0.27 21.28 23.76
N CYS A 204 0.16 22.58 23.47
CA CYS A 204 1.32 23.43 23.27
C CYS A 204 2.11 23.66 24.58
N GLU A 205 1.44 23.89 25.70
CA GLU A 205 2.10 24.24 26.96
C GLU A 205 2.62 23.04 27.75
N LYS A 206 1.83 21.96 27.84
CA LYS A 206 2.12 20.76 28.63
C LYS A 206 2.66 19.61 27.78
N GLY A 207 2.27 19.57 26.50
CA GLY A 207 2.61 18.47 25.60
C GLY A 207 1.70 17.26 25.79
N ILE A 208 1.86 16.28 24.90
CA ILE A 208 1.31 14.93 25.02
C ILE A 208 2.44 13.93 24.71
N GLY A 209 2.31 12.66 25.09
CA GLY A 209 3.41 11.69 24.99
C GLY A 209 3.95 11.53 23.57
N SER A 210 3.07 11.59 22.56
CA SER A 210 3.44 11.55 21.14
C SER A 210 3.94 12.89 20.57
N LEU A 211 3.73 14.03 21.25
CA LEU A 211 4.14 15.37 20.79
C LEU A 211 4.74 16.20 21.95
N PRO A 212 6.08 16.22 22.10
CA PRO A 212 6.76 16.97 23.16
C PRO A 212 6.88 18.48 22.84
N ILE A 213 5.80 19.11 22.34
CA ILE A 213 5.76 20.52 21.93
C ILE A 213 6.10 21.46 23.09
N SER A 214 5.80 21.06 24.33
CA SER A 214 6.13 21.81 25.54
C SER A 214 7.62 22.09 25.74
N ARG A 215 8.50 21.30 25.11
CA ARG A 215 9.97 21.49 25.16
C ARG A 215 10.48 22.55 24.17
N GLN A 216 9.64 23.02 23.27
CA GLN A 216 10.01 23.99 22.25
C GLN A 216 10.03 25.43 22.80
N PRO A 217 10.79 26.35 22.18
CA PRO A 217 10.75 27.77 22.51
C PRO A 217 9.33 28.34 22.46
N LYS A 218 9.05 29.37 23.26
CA LYS A 218 7.71 29.97 23.34
C LYS A 218 7.22 30.45 21.97
N GLU A 219 8.11 31.00 21.17
CA GLU A 219 7.84 31.50 19.82
C GLU A 219 7.33 30.38 18.90
N VAL A 220 7.92 29.19 19.02
CA VAL A 220 7.52 27.99 18.26
C VAL A 220 6.18 27.47 18.78
N ARG A 221 5.98 27.42 20.10
CA ARG A 221 4.70 27.00 20.70
C ARG A 221 3.55 27.91 20.28
N ASP A 222 3.77 29.23 20.29
CA ASP A 222 2.80 30.23 19.85
C ASP A 222 2.49 30.13 18.34
N ALA A 223 3.50 29.78 17.53
CA ALA A 223 3.31 29.54 16.10
C ALA A 223 2.48 28.27 15.85
N VAL A 224 2.78 27.17 16.56
CA VAL A 224 2.02 25.91 16.48
C VAL A 224 0.58 26.11 16.95
N LEU A 225 0.36 26.82 18.06
CA LEU A 225 -0.98 27.11 18.57
C LEU A 225 -1.82 27.84 17.52
N LYS A 226 -1.26 28.88 16.89
CA LYS A 226 -1.92 29.61 15.80
C LYS A 226 -2.15 28.74 14.58
N TYR A 227 -1.21 27.84 14.26
CA TYR A 227 -1.31 26.93 13.13
C TYR A 227 -2.46 25.92 13.30
N VAL A 228 -2.66 25.41 14.52
CA VAL A 228 -3.71 24.42 14.81
C VAL A 228 -5.11 25.07 14.88
N LEU A 229 -5.22 26.30 15.39
CA LEU A 229 -6.51 26.96 15.61
C LEU A 229 -7.08 27.69 14.38
N ASN A 230 -6.23 28.14 13.45
CA ASN A 230 -6.67 28.95 12.31
C ASN A 230 -6.74 28.13 11.02
N GLN A 231 -7.92 28.13 10.39
CA GLN A 231 -8.12 27.47 9.08
C GLN A 231 -7.46 28.24 7.93
N ASN A 232 -7.33 29.57 8.06
CA ASN A 232 -6.75 30.45 7.04
C ASN A 232 -5.46 31.06 7.56
N LEU A 233 -4.33 30.48 7.16
CA LEU A 233 -2.98 30.94 7.54
C LEU A 233 -2.29 31.61 6.35
N THR A 234 -1.48 32.64 6.62
CA THR A 234 -0.59 33.20 5.61
C THR A 234 0.58 32.25 5.34
N PRO A 235 1.18 32.27 4.13
CA PRO A 235 2.31 31.40 3.79
C PRO A 235 3.48 31.49 4.79
N ASP A 236 3.75 32.68 5.34
CA ASP A 236 4.81 32.89 6.33
C ASP A 236 4.55 32.16 7.64
N ARG A 237 3.28 32.09 8.09
CA ARG A 237 2.89 31.38 9.30
C ARG A 237 2.93 29.86 9.12
N ILE A 238 2.63 29.38 7.91
CA ILE A 238 2.78 27.97 7.54
C ILE A 238 4.27 27.60 7.55
N ALA A 239 5.10 28.41 6.90
CA ALA A 239 6.55 28.20 6.83
C ALA A 239 7.22 28.20 8.21
N ALA A 240 6.75 29.01 9.15
CA ALA A 240 7.29 29.08 10.51
C ALA A 240 7.18 27.76 11.29
N VAL A 241 6.21 26.90 10.94
CA VAL A 241 6.01 25.57 11.55
C VAL A 241 6.61 24.48 10.66
N GLU A 242 6.31 24.47 9.37
CA GLU A 242 6.66 23.36 8.47
C GLU A 242 8.12 23.34 8.02
N ARG A 243 8.83 24.48 8.06
CA ARG A 243 10.26 24.55 7.66
C ARG A 243 11.22 24.53 8.85
N ASN A 244 10.71 24.62 10.07
CA ASN A 244 11.53 24.51 11.26
C ASN A 244 11.87 23.02 11.47
N GLN A 245 13.12 22.63 11.18
CA GLN A 245 13.64 21.26 11.35
C GLN A 245 13.82 20.85 12.84
N GLY A 246 13.12 21.51 13.76
CA GLY A 246 13.25 21.31 15.21
C GLY A 246 12.26 20.34 15.84
N PHE A 247 11.45 19.65 15.02
CA PHE A 247 10.47 18.64 15.44
C PHE A 247 10.92 17.24 15.06
#